data_AF-B0VSN9-F1
#
_entry.id   AF-B0VSN9-F1
#
_cell.length_a   1.000
_cell.length_b   1.000
_cell.length_c   1.000
_cell.angle_alpha   90.00
_cell.angle_beta   90.00
_cell.angle_gamma   90.00
#
_symmetry.space_group_name_H-M   'P 1'
#
loop_
_entity.id
_entity.type
_entity.pdbx_description
1 polymer ?
#
loop_
_entity_poly.entity_id
_entity_poly.type
_entity_poly.pdbx_seq_one_letter_code
_entity_poly.pdbx_strand_id
1 'polypeptide(L)'
;MGEVVGTGYVDGAGNVLGYLNQVYLKGEELTFVVIDQAGNRSVEVKQTAFLDNTAPENATNLVFSEDGSYLTGMAEPNATIQIFDQNGQLLNL
;
A
#
# COMPACT_ATOMS: atom_id res chain seq x y z
N MET A 1 12.66 -17.06 12.05
CA MET A 1 11.22 -16.84 11.83
C MET A 1 11.05 -15.43 11.30
N GLY A 2 10.13 -15.22 10.35
CA GLY A 2 9.78 -13.88 9.90
C GLY A 2 9.03 -13.11 10.99
N GLU A 3 8.88 -11.81 10.79
CA GLU A 3 8.05 -10.95 11.63
C GLU A 3 6.57 -11.33 11.48
N VAL A 4 5.80 -11.26 12.57
CA VAL A 4 4.34 -11.40 12.51
C VAL A 4 3.74 -10.09 12.03
N VAL A 5 3.21 -10.11 10.81
CA VAL A 5 2.70 -8.91 10.12
C VAL A 5 1.17 -8.76 10.18
N GLY A 6 0.50 -9.64 10.90
CA GLY A 6 -0.94 -9.62 11.08
C GLY A 6 -1.41 -10.72 12.02
N THR A 7 -2.67 -10.65 12.39
CA THR A 7 -3.31 -11.66 13.25
C THR A 7 -4.73 -11.92 12.76
N GLY A 8 -5.29 -13.05 13.17
CA GLY A 8 -6.65 -13.41 12.84
C GLY A 8 -7.20 -14.46 13.80
N TYR A 9 -8.44 -14.84 13.58
CA TYR A 9 -9.08 -15.92 14.30
C TYR A 9 -9.83 -16.84 13.32
N VAL A 10 -10.11 -18.05 13.79
CA VAL A 10 -10.96 -19.02 13.11
C VAL A 10 -12.25 -19.14 13.93
N ASP A 11 -13.41 -18.96 13.30
CA ASP A 11 -14.69 -19.10 13.99
C ASP A 11 -15.10 -20.58 14.18
N GLY A 12 -16.21 -20.83 14.87
CA GLY A 12 -16.71 -22.18 15.13
C GLY A 12 -17.18 -22.95 13.89
N ALA A 13 -17.33 -22.28 12.74
CA ALA A 13 -17.65 -22.89 11.46
C ALA A 13 -16.39 -23.11 10.59
N GLY A 14 -15.22 -22.66 11.03
CA GLY A 14 -13.96 -22.78 10.29
C GLY A 14 -13.65 -21.59 9.37
N ASN A 15 -14.41 -20.50 9.43
CA ASN A 15 -14.09 -19.31 8.65
C ASN A 15 -12.92 -18.55 9.27
N VAL A 16 -12.02 -18.05 8.42
CA VAL A 16 -10.84 -17.28 8.83
C VAL A 16 -11.08 -15.80 8.57
N LEU A 17 -10.82 -14.96 9.58
CA LEU A 17 -10.77 -13.51 9.43
C LEU A 17 -9.51 -12.98 10.11
N GLY A 18 -8.85 -12.00 9.49
CA GLY A 18 -7.67 -11.38 10.08
C GLY A 18 -7.41 -9.98 9.55
N TYR A 19 -6.46 -9.32 10.20
CA TYR A 19 -6.00 -7.98 9.89
C TYR A 19 -4.48 -7.97 9.78
N LEU A 20 -3.98 -7.25 8.79
CA LEU A 20 -2.56 -6.99 8.61
C LEU A 20 -2.21 -5.67 9.30
N ASN A 21 -1.00 -5.57 9.84
CA ASN A 21 -0.53 -4.39 10.56
C ASN A 21 -0.26 -3.21 9.62
N GLN A 22 -0.23 -3.46 8.31
CA GLN A 22 -0.09 -2.48 7.24
C GLN A 22 -0.68 -3.03 5.93
N VAL A 23 -0.69 -2.18 4.90
CA VAL A 23 -1.11 -2.55 3.55
C VAL A 23 0.04 -3.26 2.83
N TYR A 24 -0.23 -4.47 2.35
CA TYR A 24 0.66 -5.25 1.49
C TYR A 24 0.06 -5.25 0.08
N LEU A 25 0.58 -4.40 -0.78
CA LEU A 25 0.17 -4.27 -2.19
C LEU A 25 1.39 -4.11 -3.11
N LYS A 26 2.53 -4.72 -2.77
CA LYS A 26 3.76 -4.65 -3.57
C LYS A 26 4.21 -6.04 -4.03
N GLY A 27 3.30 -7.01 -4.10
CA GLY A 27 3.60 -8.37 -4.52
C GLY A 27 4.37 -9.19 -3.48
N GLU A 28 4.30 -8.81 -2.20
CA GLU A 28 4.99 -9.52 -1.13
C GLU A 28 4.45 -10.96 -0.96
N GLU A 29 5.33 -11.94 -0.75
CA GLU A 29 4.91 -13.29 -0.35
C GLU A 29 4.66 -13.34 1.16
N LEU A 30 3.41 -13.60 1.54
CA LEU A 30 2.97 -13.74 2.93
C LEU A 30 2.79 -15.22 3.28
N THR A 31 3.22 -15.60 4.48
CA THR A 31 3.11 -16.97 5.00
C THR A 31 2.06 -17.04 6.10
N PHE A 32 1.11 -17.96 5.95
CA PHE A 32 -0.02 -18.16 6.85
C PHE A 32 0.13 -19.50 7.56
N VAL A 33 -0.18 -19.48 8.86
CA VAL A 33 -0.31 -20.67 9.70
C VAL A 33 -1.48 -20.49 10.66
N VAL A 34 -2.05 -21.60 11.10
CA VAL A 34 -3.03 -21.63 12.18
C VAL A 34 -2.39 -22.31 13.39
N ILE A 35 -2.70 -21.80 14.58
CA ILE A 35 -2.25 -22.34 15.86
C ILE A 35 -3.50 -22.73 16.65
N ASP A 36 -3.60 -23.98 17.08
CA ASP A 36 -4.72 -24.44 17.90
C ASP A 36 -4.57 -24.02 19.38
N GLN A 37 -5.59 -24.31 20.20
CA GLN A 37 -5.57 -23.96 21.64
C GLN A 37 -4.47 -24.66 22.44
N ALA A 38 -3.95 -25.79 21.95
CA ALA A 38 -2.84 -26.52 22.55
C ALA A 38 -1.47 -26.02 22.04
N GLY A 39 -1.44 -25.08 21.09
CA GLY A 39 -0.22 -24.52 20.50
C GLY A 39 0.31 -25.30 19.30
N ASN A 40 -0.42 -26.28 18.76
CA ASN A 40 0.01 -27.00 17.56
C ASN A 40 -0.11 -26.10 16.33
N ARG A 41 0.97 -26.02 15.55
CA ARG A 41 1.06 -25.24 14.30
C ARG A 41 0.67 -26.08 13.09
N SER A 42 -0.09 -25.50 12.16
CA SER A 42 -0.33 -26.07 10.84
C SER A 42 0.94 -26.06 9.97
N VAL A 43 0.88 -26.75 8.83
CA VAL A 43 1.80 -26.50 7.71
C VAL A 43 1.62 -25.07 7.18
N GLU A 44 2.66 -24.54 6.54
CA GLU A 44 2.67 -23.19 5.97
C GLU A 44 1.88 -23.13 4.66
N VAL A 45 1.07 -22.08 4.50
CA VAL A 45 0.45 -21.69 3.23
C VAL A 45 1.04 -20.36 2.81
N LYS A 46 1.48 -20.25 1.57
CA LYS A 46 2.05 -19.02 1.01
C LYS A 46 1.07 -18.38 0.05
N GLN A 47 0.92 -17.07 0.14
CA GLN A 47 0.12 -16.28 -0.78
C GLN A 47 0.85 -15.00 -1.14
N THR A 48 0.91 -14.68 -2.42
CA THR A 48 1.43 -13.40 -2.89
C THR A 48 0.34 -12.34 -2.76
N ALA A 49 0.68 -11.21 -2.14
CA ALA A 49 -0.14 -10.01 -2.10
C ALA A 49 -0.37 -9.46 -3.50
N PHE A 50 -1.45 -8.69 -3.69
CA PHE A 50 -1.68 -8.01 -4.97
C PHE A 50 -0.62 -6.93 -5.21
N LEU A 51 -0.56 -6.45 -6.44
CA LEU A 51 0.16 -5.22 -6.78
C LEU A 51 -0.84 -4.07 -6.78
N ASP A 52 -0.47 -2.96 -6.17
CA ASP A 52 -1.16 -1.70 -6.37
C ASP A 52 -0.89 -1.20 -7.78
N ASN A 53 -1.91 -1.31 -8.63
CA ASN A 53 -1.88 -0.88 -10.02
C ASN A 53 -2.94 0.21 -10.29
N THR A 54 -3.49 0.81 -9.24
CA THR A 54 -4.45 1.91 -9.39
C THR A 54 -3.65 3.21 -9.53
N ALA A 55 -3.83 3.89 -10.65
CA ALA A 55 -3.19 5.19 -10.85
C ALA A 55 -3.84 6.25 -9.96
N PRO A 56 -3.07 7.21 -9.41
CA PRO A 56 -3.64 8.35 -8.70
C PRO A 56 -4.58 9.16 -9.58
N GLU A 57 -5.57 9.77 -8.94
CA GLU A 57 -6.41 10.77 -9.61
C GLU A 57 -5.60 11.99 -10.06
N ASN A 58 -6.07 12.67 -11.09
CA ASN A 58 -5.43 13.88 -11.59
C ASN A 58 -5.35 14.97 -10.51
N ALA A 59 -4.25 15.71 -10.50
CA ALA A 59 -4.15 16.91 -9.67
C ALA A 59 -5.18 17.97 -10.12
N THR A 60 -5.73 18.69 -9.15
CA THR A 60 -6.76 19.72 -9.36
C THR A 60 -6.39 21.02 -8.68
N ASN A 61 -7.06 22.12 -9.05
CA ASN A 61 -6.86 23.46 -8.47
C ASN A 61 -5.39 23.93 -8.51
N LEU A 62 -4.68 23.59 -9.59
CA LEU A 62 -3.30 24.02 -9.81
C LEU A 62 -3.26 25.53 -10.06
N VAL A 63 -2.56 26.26 -9.19
CA VAL A 63 -2.43 27.72 -9.24
C VAL A 63 -0.98 28.11 -8.99
N PHE A 64 -0.42 28.90 -9.91
CA PHE A 64 0.89 29.52 -9.77
C PHE A 64 0.79 30.81 -8.96
N SER A 65 1.83 31.10 -8.17
CA SER A 65 2.03 32.44 -7.62
C SER A 65 2.26 33.46 -8.74
N GLU A 66 1.95 34.72 -8.49
CA GLU A 66 2.08 35.80 -9.49
C GLU A 66 3.53 35.96 -9.98
N ASP A 67 4.50 35.69 -9.10
CA ASP A 67 5.93 35.71 -9.40
C ASP A 67 6.48 34.38 -9.95
N GLY A 68 5.63 33.35 -10.05
CA GLY A 68 5.99 32.02 -10.53
C GLY A 68 6.88 31.19 -9.60
N SER A 69 7.14 31.65 -8.37
CA SER A 69 8.05 30.98 -7.43
C SER A 69 7.48 29.71 -6.78
N TYR A 70 6.15 29.54 -6.75
CA TYR A 70 5.52 28.33 -6.21
C TYR A 70 4.22 27.95 -6.92
N LEU A 71 3.84 26.68 -6.73
CA LEU A 71 2.61 26.06 -7.23
C LEU A 71 1.82 25.50 -6.04
N THR A 72 0.52 25.75 -6.01
CA THR A 72 -0.40 25.11 -5.06
C THR A 72 -1.44 24.29 -5.81
N GLY A 73 -2.02 23.28 -5.15
CA GLY A 73 -3.12 22.49 -5.68
C GLY A 73 -3.50 21.33 -4.77
N MET A 74 -4.30 20.41 -5.30
CA MET A 74 -4.75 19.20 -4.61
C MET A 74 -4.43 17.97 -5.45
N ALA A 75 -4.02 16.89 -4.79
CA ALA A 75 -3.78 15.57 -5.38
C ALA A 75 -4.08 14.49 -4.34
N GLU A 76 -3.98 13.21 -4.73
CA GLU A 76 -4.12 12.11 -3.79
C GLU A 76 -3.08 12.20 -2.65
N PRO A 77 -3.49 11.99 -1.38
CA PRO A 77 -2.56 11.96 -0.26
C PRO A 77 -1.45 10.93 -0.46
N ASN A 78 -0.23 11.29 -0.07
CA ASN A 78 0.98 10.46 -0.19
C ASN A 78 1.44 10.16 -1.65
N ALA A 79 0.81 10.76 -2.66
CA ALA A 79 1.34 10.75 -4.02
C ALA A 79 2.54 11.71 -4.17
N THR A 80 3.33 11.51 -5.23
CA THR A 80 4.46 12.38 -5.60
C THR A 80 4.12 13.20 -6.83
N ILE A 81 4.43 14.50 -6.82
CA ILE A 81 4.27 15.37 -7.98
C ILE A 81 5.60 15.41 -8.76
N GLN A 82 5.52 15.24 -10.08
CA GLN A 82 6.61 15.48 -11.02
C GLN A 82 6.18 16.59 -11.99
N ILE A 83 7.03 17.60 -12.18
CA ILE A 83 6.76 18.74 -13.06
C ILE A 83 7.77 18.69 -14.21
N PHE A 84 7.30 18.84 -15.44
CA PHE A 84 8.13 18.77 -16.65
C PHE A 84 8.09 20.09 -17.41
N ASP A 85 9.19 20.46 -18.05
CA ASP A 85 9.23 21.61 -18.97
C ASP A 85 8.56 21.28 -20.32
N GLN A 86 8.52 22.27 -21.22
CA GLN A 86 7.95 22.11 -22.57
C GLN A 86 8.63 21.03 -23.43
N ASN A 87 9.84 20.61 -23.08
CA ASN A 87 10.60 19.55 -23.76
C ASN A 87 10.42 18.18 -23.09
N GLY A 88 9.62 18.10 -22.01
CA GLY A 88 9.43 16.88 -21.23
C GLY A 88 10.60 16.58 -20.27
N GLN A 89 11.46 17.57 -19.97
CA GLN A 89 12.52 17.42 -18.98
C GLN A 89 11.97 17.63 -17.58
N LEU A 90 12.26 16.70 -16.66
CA LEU A 90 11.88 16.84 -15.25
C LEU A 90 12.54 18.10 -14.66
N LEU A 91 11.71 18.98 -14.10
CA LEU A 91 12.17 20.12 -13.31
C LEU A 91 12.59 19.61 -11.94
N ASN A 92 13.89 19.53 -11.71
CA ASN A 92 14.42 19.34 -10.37
C ASN A 92 14.32 20.69 -9.64
N LEU A 93 13.39 20.77 -8.69
CA LEU A 93 13.29 21.88 -7.74
C LEU A 93 14.49 21.91 -6.78
#